data_AF-A0A965HJ90-F1
#
_entry.id   AF-A0A965HJ90-F1
#
_cell.length_a   1.000
_cell.length_b   1.000
_cell.length_c   1.000
_cell.angle_alpha   90.00
_cell.angle_beta   90.00
_cell.angle_gamma   90.00
#
_symmetry.space_group_name_H-M   'P 1'
#
loop_
_entity.id
_entity.type
_entity.pdbx_description
1 polymer ?
#
loop_
_entity_poly.entity_id
_entity_poly.type
_entity_poly.pdbx_seq_one_letter_code
_entity_poly.pdbx_strand_id
1 'polypeptide(L)'
;MTLELIYTSAPRGLRAGASGYCTVAQTRGMREDLVAALERRSLFTHEPKGDSPIYYSYRILSLAGTNWRVLSRAKDAGLDFTGRRHYLVHHLVLETSEELTGWQPAEILLGWGGWRD
;
A
#
# COMPACT_ATOMS: atom_id res chain seq x y z
N MET A 1 -6.55 -10.26 12.32
CA MET A 1 -5.58 -10.61 11.28
C MET A 1 -5.20 -9.34 10.52
N THR A 2 -3.91 -9.02 10.50
CA THR A 2 -3.39 -7.92 9.66
C THR A 2 -3.01 -8.45 8.29
N LEU A 3 -3.49 -7.80 7.24
CA LEU A 3 -3.16 -8.10 5.85
C LEU A 3 -2.24 -7.00 5.31
N GLU A 4 -1.36 -7.38 4.40
CA GLU A 4 -0.36 -6.48 3.78
C GLU A 4 -0.47 -6.54 2.26
N LEU A 5 -0.25 -5.42 1.58
CA LEU A 5 -0.12 -5.35 0.12
C LEU A 5 0.93 -4.32 -0.28
N ILE A 6 1.88 -4.73 -1.11
CA ILE A 6 2.94 -3.87 -1.67
C ILE A 6 2.68 -3.68 -3.16
N TYR A 7 2.61 -2.41 -3.58
CA TYR A 7 2.38 -1.99 -4.94
C TYR A 7 3.54 -1.10 -5.41
N THR A 8 4.21 -1.49 -6.50
CA THR A 8 5.36 -0.76 -7.06
C THR A 8 5.58 -1.13 -8.53
N SER A 9 6.53 -0.46 -9.19
CA SER A 9 6.97 -0.80 -10.56
C SER A 9 7.81 -2.07 -10.56
N ALA A 10 7.40 -3.10 -11.28
CA ALA A 10 8.14 -4.35 -11.42
C ALA A 10 8.01 -4.96 -12.83
N PRO A 11 9.02 -5.71 -13.31
CA PRO A 11 8.93 -6.41 -14.58
C PRO A 11 7.89 -7.54 -14.56
N ARG A 12 7.57 -8.07 -13.37
CA ARG A 12 6.55 -9.10 -13.15
C ARG A 12 5.89 -8.90 -11.80
N GLY A 13 4.57 -8.74 -11.80
CA GLY A 13 3.74 -8.69 -10.60
C GLY A 13 3.32 -10.07 -10.10
N LEU A 14 2.59 -10.07 -8.98
CA LEU A 14 2.07 -11.29 -8.36
C LEU A 14 0.99 -11.97 -9.23
N ARG A 15 0.15 -11.17 -9.92
CA ARG A 15 -0.85 -11.65 -10.86
C ARG A 15 -0.21 -11.98 -12.21
N ALA A 16 -0.57 -13.12 -12.80
CA ALA A 16 -0.09 -13.51 -14.12
C ALA A 16 -0.39 -12.41 -15.17
N GLY A 17 0.65 -12.00 -15.90
CA GLY A 17 0.57 -10.93 -16.91
C GLY A 17 0.67 -9.51 -16.35
N ALA A 18 0.74 -9.31 -15.03
CA ALA A 18 0.94 -7.98 -14.46
C ALA A 18 2.41 -7.53 -14.60
N SER A 19 2.61 -6.27 -14.99
CA SER A 19 3.92 -5.62 -15.17
C SER A 19 3.78 -4.11 -15.05
N GLY A 20 4.89 -3.41 -14.82
CA GLY A 20 4.87 -1.99 -14.48
C GLY A 20 4.36 -1.82 -13.05
N TYR A 21 3.55 -0.79 -12.80
CA TYR A 21 2.93 -0.61 -11.49
C TYR A 21 1.89 -1.71 -11.22
N CYS A 22 2.19 -2.57 -10.26
CA CYS A 22 1.36 -3.70 -9.90
C CYS A 22 1.63 -4.16 -8.47
N THR A 23 0.72 -4.98 -7.93
CA THR A 23 0.99 -5.70 -6.68
C THR A 23 2.12 -6.70 -6.86
N VAL A 24 3.17 -6.56 -6.05
CA VAL A 24 4.36 -7.45 -6.04
C VAL A 24 4.37 -8.42 -4.87
N ALA A 25 3.67 -8.06 -3.78
CA ALA A 25 3.49 -8.92 -2.62
C ALA A 25 2.14 -8.60 -1.97
N GLN A 26 1.48 -9.63 -1.43
CA GLN A 26 0.30 -9.45 -0.61
C GLN A 26 0.14 -10.64 0.36
N THR A 27 -0.67 -10.48 1.40
CA THR A 27 -1.05 -11.61 2.26
C THR A 27 -1.84 -12.66 1.45
N ARG A 28 -1.47 -13.94 1.60
CA ARG A 28 -2.15 -15.04 0.90
C ARG A 28 -3.64 -15.06 1.25
N GLY A 29 -4.49 -15.21 0.24
CA GLY A 29 -5.95 -15.30 0.42
C GLY A 29 -6.67 -13.97 0.55
N MET A 30 -5.98 -12.83 0.37
CA MET A 30 -6.65 -11.54 0.24
C MET A 30 -7.71 -11.56 -0.87
N ARG A 31 -8.91 -11.05 -0.56
CA ARG A 31 -10.02 -10.97 -1.51
C ARG A 31 -9.65 -10.09 -2.70
N GLU A 32 -10.02 -10.52 -3.90
CA GLU A 32 -9.68 -9.81 -5.14
C GLU A 32 -10.30 -8.41 -5.21
N ASP A 33 -11.50 -8.22 -4.65
CA ASP A 33 -12.16 -6.90 -4.62
C ASP A 33 -11.43 -5.90 -3.72
N LEU A 34 -10.88 -6.37 -2.60
CA LEU A 34 -10.01 -5.61 -1.72
C LEU A 34 -8.68 -5.27 -2.42
N VAL A 35 -8.01 -6.26 -3.04
CA VAL A 35 -6.78 -6.04 -3.80
C VAL A 35 -6.98 -4.96 -4.87
N ALA A 36 -8.01 -5.11 -5.71
CA ALA A 36 -8.31 -4.15 -6.76
C ALA A 36 -8.68 -2.76 -6.20
N ALA A 37 -9.34 -2.69 -5.04
CA ALA A 37 -9.65 -1.43 -4.38
C ALA A 37 -8.41 -0.72 -3.82
N LEU A 38 -7.41 -1.48 -3.36
CA LEU A 38 -6.13 -0.96 -2.87
C LEU A 38 -5.28 -0.48 -4.04
N GLU A 39 -5.13 -1.27 -5.12
CA GLU A 39 -4.38 -0.89 -6.33
C GLU A 39 -4.88 0.45 -6.90
N ARG A 40 -6.21 0.65 -6.98
CA ARG A 40 -6.80 1.93 -7.45
C ARG A 40 -6.45 3.14 -6.56
N ARG A 41 -5.98 2.92 -5.34
CA ARG A 41 -5.60 3.93 -4.35
C ARG A 41 -4.09 4.01 -4.12
N SER A 42 -3.31 3.14 -4.76
CA SER A 42 -1.86 3.16 -4.75
C SER A 42 -1.34 4.25 -5.71
N LEU A 43 -1.63 5.51 -5.38
CA LEU A 43 -1.26 6.68 -6.16
C LEU A 43 -0.19 7.48 -5.43
N PHE A 44 0.76 8.02 -6.20
CA PHE A 44 1.81 8.90 -5.72
C PHE A 44 2.18 9.89 -6.81
N THR A 45 2.40 11.13 -6.41
CA THR A 45 2.88 12.20 -7.31
C THR A 45 4.27 12.60 -6.84
N HIS A 46 5.24 12.49 -7.74
CA HIS A 46 6.59 12.97 -7.48
C HIS A 46 6.61 14.50 -7.47
N GLU A 47 7.34 15.08 -6.53
CA GLU A 47 7.65 16.50 -6.56
C GLU A 47 8.50 16.81 -7.80
N PRO A 48 8.14 17.85 -8.58
CA PRO A 48 8.89 18.24 -9.77
C PRO A 48 10.32 18.68 -9.48
N LYS A 49 10.57 19.18 -8.26
CA LYS A 49 11.88 19.65 -7.81
C LYS A 49 12.12 19.19 -6.38
N GLY A 50 13.32 18.69 -6.11
CA GLY A 50 13.71 18.21 -4.78
C GLY A 50 13.15 16.84 -4.43
N ASP A 51 13.27 16.49 -3.15
CA ASP A 51 12.80 15.22 -2.61
C ASP A 51 11.28 15.20 -2.49
N SER A 52 10.67 14.09 -2.89
CA SER A 52 9.23 13.89 -2.74
C SER A 52 8.91 13.47 -1.30
N PRO A 53 7.85 13.99 -0.67
CA PRO A 53 7.52 13.64 0.70
C PRO A 53 7.01 12.20 0.80
N ILE A 54 7.04 11.66 2.01
CA ILE A 54 6.33 10.42 2.34
C ILE A 54 4.87 10.78 2.62
N TYR A 55 3.94 10.15 1.89
CA TYR A 55 2.51 10.29 2.14
C TYR A 55 2.01 9.17 3.03
N TYR A 56 1.29 9.54 4.08
CA TYR A 56 0.55 8.63 4.94
C TYR A 56 -0.94 8.83 4.72
N SER A 57 -1.72 7.75 4.72
CA SER A 57 -3.18 7.85 4.72
C SER A 57 -3.84 6.77 5.55
N TYR A 58 -4.97 7.12 6.16
CA TYR A 58 -5.88 6.21 6.83
C TYR A 58 -7.25 6.28 6.14
N ARG A 59 -7.83 5.13 5.80
CA ARG A 59 -9.12 5.02 5.11
C ARG A 59 -9.95 3.89 5.68
N ILE A 60 -11.27 4.03 5.61
CA ILE A 60 -12.21 2.94 5.86
C ILE A 60 -12.86 2.59 4.52
N LEU A 61 -12.77 1.32 4.11
CA LEU A 61 -13.32 0.81 2.86
C LEU A 61 -14.43 -0.21 3.15
N SER A 62 -15.65 0.10 2.72
CA SER A 62 -16.79 -0.83 2.81
C SER A 62 -16.89 -1.65 1.53
N LEU A 63 -16.62 -2.96 1.60
CA LEU A 63 -16.59 -3.87 0.44
C LEU A 63 -17.36 -5.17 0.76
N ALA A 64 -18.45 -5.39 0.02
CA ALA A 64 -19.36 -6.54 0.18
C ALA A 64 -19.76 -6.82 1.65
N GLY A 65 -20.12 -5.75 2.39
CA GLY A 65 -20.56 -5.85 3.79
C GLY A 65 -19.43 -5.89 4.84
N THR A 66 -18.16 -5.93 4.44
CA THR A 66 -17.01 -5.85 5.35
C THR A 66 -16.42 -4.44 5.35
N ASN A 67 -16.09 -3.91 6.54
CA ASN A 67 -15.43 -2.61 6.70
C ASN A 67 -13.95 -2.79 6.99
N TRP A 68 -13.11 -2.53 5.99
CA TRP A 68 -11.66 -2.62 6.10
C TRP A 68 -11.06 -1.29 6.54
N ARG A 69 -10.17 -1.32 7.52
CA ARG A 69 -9.33 -0.18 7.90
C ARG A 69 -8.00 -0.30 7.20
N VAL A 70 -7.63 0.71 6.42
CA VAL A 70 -6.44 0.69 5.57
C VAL A 70 -5.52 1.82 5.99
N LEU A 71 -4.32 1.47 6.45
CA LEU A 71 -3.21 2.39 6.63
C LEU A 71 -2.28 2.24 5.43
N SER A 72 -1.88 3.36 4.82
CA SER A 72 -1.01 3.33 3.65
C SER A 72 0.15 4.27 3.83
N ARG A 73 1.33 3.83 3.37
CA ARG A 73 2.51 4.67 3.19
C ARG A 73 2.92 4.63 1.73
N ALA A 74 3.02 5.79 1.10
CA ALA A 74 3.53 5.95 -0.25
C ALA A 74 4.79 6.82 -0.23
N LYS A 75 5.84 6.38 -0.93
CA LYS A 75 7.12 7.11 -1.00
C LYS A 75 7.75 6.95 -2.38
N ASP A 76 8.61 7.90 -2.71
CA ASP A 76 9.57 7.74 -3.80
C ASP A 76 10.50 6.55 -3.50
N ALA A 77 10.73 5.74 -4.52
CA ALA A 77 11.55 4.52 -4.46
C ALA A 77 12.77 4.59 -5.41
N GLY A 78 13.12 5.79 -5.89
CA GLY A 78 14.23 6.01 -6.79
C GLY A 78 13.92 5.57 -8.22
N LEU A 79 14.92 5.01 -8.91
CA LEU A 79 14.80 4.61 -10.31
C LEU A 79 14.44 3.11 -10.41
N ASP A 80 13.51 2.77 -11.29
CA ASP A 80 13.17 1.38 -11.60
C ASP A 80 14.18 0.75 -12.58
N PHE A 81 13.96 -0.50 -12.97
CA PHE A 81 14.82 -1.26 -13.89
C PHE A 81 14.94 -0.66 -15.29
N THR A 82 14.13 0.34 -15.62
CA THR A 82 14.18 1.09 -16.89
C THR A 82 14.85 2.46 -16.75
N GLY A 83 15.30 2.82 -15.54
CA GLY A 83 15.89 4.14 -15.25
C GLY A 83 14.85 5.24 -15.03
N ARG A 84 13.58 4.90 -14.85
CA ARG A 84 12.48 5.85 -14.63
C ARG A 84 12.20 5.99 -13.14
N ARG A 85 11.92 7.22 -12.66
CA ARG A 85 11.46 7.43 -11.28
C ARG A 85 10.21 6.61 -11.00
N HIS A 86 10.21 5.96 -9.84
CA HIS A 86 9.07 5.18 -9.39
C HIS A 86 8.82 5.35 -7.90
N TYR A 87 7.67 4.86 -7.47
CA TYR A 87 7.24 4.92 -6.08
C TYR A 87 6.77 3.55 -5.61
N LEU A 88 6.80 3.38 -4.29
CA LEU A 88 6.26 2.23 -3.60
C LEU A 88 5.11 2.68 -2.71
N VAL A 89 4.01 1.91 -2.76
CA VAL A 89 2.91 2.02 -1.81
C VAL A 89 2.80 0.72 -1.02
N HIS A 90 2.86 0.84 0.31
CA HIS A 90 2.61 -0.27 1.21
C HIS A 90 1.30 -0.02 1.96
N HIS A 91 0.41 -1.01 1.93
CA HIS A 91 -0.86 -1.00 2.66
C HIS A 91 -0.83 -2.02 3.80
N LEU A 92 -1.20 -1.57 4.99
CA LEU A 92 -1.66 -2.41 6.09
C LEU A 92 -3.17 -2.38 6.13
N VAL A 93 -3.80 -3.55 6.25
CA VAL A 93 -5.25 -3.68 6.23
C VAL A 93 -5.72 -4.51 7.41
N LEU A 94 -6.76 -4.01 8.08
CA LEU A 94 -7.36 -4.61 9.27
C LEU A 94 -8.85 -4.81 9.02
N GLU A 95 -9.38 -5.94 9.46
CA GLU A 95 -10.79 -6.30 9.26
C GLU A 95 -11.69 -5.67 10.32
N THR A 96 -11.19 -5.52 11.55
CA THR A 96 -11.98 -4.97 12.68
C THR A 96 -11.24 -3.84 13.39
N SER A 97 -11.98 -2.96 14.08
CA SER A 97 -11.37 -1.95 14.95
C SER A 97 -10.69 -2.55 16.17
N GLU A 98 -11.12 -3.74 16.60
CA GLU A 98 -10.57 -4.40 17.79
C GLU A 98 -9.11 -4.80 17.56
N GLU A 99 -8.72 -5.08 16.32
CA GLU A 99 -7.32 -5.36 15.97
C GLU A 99 -6.37 -4.18 16.16
N LEU A 100 -6.91 -2.96 16.28
CA LEU A 100 -6.13 -1.78 16.66
C LEU A 100 -5.94 -1.67 18.18
N THR A 101 -6.17 -2.73 18.98
CA THR A 101 -6.10 -2.75 20.45
C THR A 101 -5.06 -1.76 21.02
N GLY A 102 -5.51 -0.57 21.39
CA GLY A 102 -4.71 0.47 22.05
C GLY A 102 -3.91 1.43 21.17
N TRP A 103 -3.76 1.20 19.85
CA TRP A 103 -2.98 2.06 18.96
C TRP A 103 -3.88 2.91 18.07
N GLN A 104 -3.67 4.22 18.08
CA GLN A 104 -4.29 5.14 17.15
C GLN A 104 -3.65 5.00 15.75
N PRO A 105 -4.42 5.18 14.66
CA PRO A 105 -3.87 5.06 13.30
C PRO A 105 -2.60 5.89 13.05
N ALA A 106 -2.52 7.09 13.64
CA ALA A 106 -1.35 7.96 13.53
C ALA A 106 -0.09 7.35 14.18
N GLU A 107 -0.25 6.66 15.32
CA GLU A 107 0.86 6.00 16.01
C GLU A 107 1.43 4.86 15.18
N ILE A 108 0.58 4.10 14.49
CA ILE A 108 1.01 3.05 13.57
C ILE A 108 1.70 3.67 12.34
N LEU A 109 1.07 4.68 11.71
CA LEU A 109 1.62 5.31 10.51
C LEU A 109 3.04 5.85 10.75
N LEU A 110 3.27 6.49 11.90
CA LEU A 110 4.54 7.14 12.22
C LEU A 110 5.53 6.23 12.97
N GLY A 111 5.04 5.28 13.77
CA GLY A 111 5.86 4.48 14.68
C GLY A 111 6.11 3.04 14.24
N TRP A 112 5.37 2.51 13.26
CA TRP A 112 5.56 1.12 12.81
C TRP A 112 6.79 0.99 11.91
N GLY A 113 7.82 0.28 12.38
CA GLY A 113 9.07 0.07 11.63
C GLY A 113 9.01 -0.97 10.50
N GLY A 114 7.87 -1.65 10.30
CA GLY A 114 7.74 -2.74 9.32
C GLY A 114 7.45 -2.29 7.88
N TRP A 115 7.33 -0.98 7.65
CA TRP A 115 7.08 -0.46 6.31
C TRP A 115 8.19 -0.84 5.31
N ARG A 116 7.84 -1.00 4.03
CA ARG A 116 8.76 -1.41 2.97
C ARG A 116 9.15 -0.24 2.08
N ASP A 117 10.37 -0.28 1.58
CA ASP A 117 11.02 0.77 0.77
C ASP A 117 11.33 0.28 -0.64
#